data_AF-A0A3N2R7Y9-F1
#
_entry.id   AF-A0A3N2R7Y9-F1
#
_cell.length_a   1.000
_cell.length_b   1.000
_cell.length_c   1.000
_cell.angle_alpha   90.00
_cell.angle_beta   90.00
_cell.angle_gamma   90.00
#
_symmetry.space_group_name_H-M   'P 1'
#
loop_
_entity.id
_entity.type
_entity.pdbx_description
1 polymer ?
#
loop_
_entity_poly.entity_id
_entity_poly.type
_entity_poly.pdbx_seq_one_letter_code
_entity_poly.pdbx_strand_id
1 'polypeptide(L)'
;MINIDDIEDMTCLTRGEIAAIAEHEHVGELNAALLGEYLMHVHHGAHRVNEMICEDIRAALHRGETGHARELFAVLRTFIADHPEAARG
;
A
#
# COMPACT_ATOMS: atom_id res chain seq x y z
N MET A 1 -22.42 -5.87 9.15
CA MET A 1 -21.73 -5.81 7.85
C MET A 1 -20.45 -5.04 8.13
N ILE A 2 -19.29 -5.62 7.81
CA ILE A 2 -17.99 -4.96 7.99
C ILE A 2 -17.84 -3.98 6.82
N ASN A 3 -17.62 -2.70 7.12
CA ASN A 3 -17.31 -1.64 6.15
C ASN A 3 -15.80 -1.37 6.13
N ILE A 4 -15.33 -0.57 5.16
CA ILE A 4 -13.92 -0.20 5.07
C ILE A 4 -13.37 0.50 6.32
N ASP A 5 -14.20 1.27 7.02
CA ASP A 5 -13.79 1.88 8.30
C ASP A 5 -13.48 0.80 9.36
N ASP A 6 -14.26 -0.29 9.39
CA ASP A 6 -13.98 -1.42 10.29
C ASP A 6 -12.73 -2.20 9.88
N ILE A 7 -12.37 -2.20 8.59
CA ILE A 7 -11.18 -2.86 8.05
C ILE A 7 -9.92 -2.05 8.38
N GLU A 8 -9.97 -0.73 8.23
CA GLU A 8 -8.90 0.20 8.57
C GLU A 8 -8.54 0.07 10.06
N ASP A 9 -9.54 0.02 10.94
CA ASP A 9 -9.36 -0.18 12.39
C ASP A 9 -8.76 -1.55 12.78
N MET A 10 -8.77 -2.52 11.88
CA MET A 10 -8.25 -3.88 12.11
C MET A 10 -6.83 -4.10 11.60
N THR A 11 -6.26 -3.13 10.86
CA THR A 11 -4.92 -3.26 10.27
C THR A 11 -4.00 -2.12 10.70
N CYS A 12 -2.70 -2.33 10.60
CA CYS A 12 -1.72 -1.25 10.76
C CYS A 12 -1.60 -0.34 9.52
N LEU A 13 -2.54 -0.43 8.56
CA LEU A 13 -2.50 0.26 7.28
C LEU A 13 -3.64 1.27 7.16
N THR A 14 -3.32 2.41 6.57
CA THR A 14 -4.29 3.44 6.19
C THR A 14 -5.09 3.03 4.95
N ARG A 15 -6.24 3.67 4.73
CA ARG A 15 -7.04 3.45 3.50
C ARG A 15 -6.25 3.65 2.20
N GLY A 16 -5.34 4.63 2.18
CA GLY A 16 -4.51 4.91 1.01
C GLY A 16 -3.56 3.75 0.70
N GLU A 17 -2.99 3.13 1.72
CA GLU A 17 -2.09 1.99 1.59
C GLU A 17 -2.83 0.73 1.16
N ILE A 18 -4.02 0.49 1.74
CA ILE A 18 -4.90 -0.61 1.34
C ILE A 18 -5.31 -0.45 -0.13
N ALA A 19 -5.68 0.76 -0.55
CA ALA A 19 -6.05 1.04 -1.94
C ALA A 19 -4.87 0.82 -2.90
N ALA A 20 -3.65 1.22 -2.51
CA ALA A 20 -2.46 0.99 -3.33
C ALA A 20 -2.16 -0.52 -3.50
N ILE A 21 -2.27 -1.31 -2.42
CA ILE A 21 -2.11 -2.78 -2.51
C ILE A 21 -3.23 -3.40 -3.37
N ALA A 22 -4.46 -2.92 -3.23
CA ALA A 22 -5.61 -3.40 -4.00
C ALA A 22 -5.43 -3.16 -5.50
N GLU A 23 -4.93 -1.97 -5.86
CA GLU A 23 -4.62 -1.61 -7.24
C GLU A 23 -3.53 -2.53 -7.81
N HIS A 24 -2.41 -2.67 -7.08
CA HIS A 24 -1.25 -3.45 -7.51
C HIS A 24 -1.58 -4.92 -7.75
N GLU A 25 -2.24 -5.55 -6.78
CA GLU A 25 -2.54 -6.99 -6.81
C GLU A 25 -3.84 -7.30 -7.56
N HIS A 26 -4.55 -6.27 -8.03
CA HIS A 26 -5.84 -6.38 -8.73
C HIS A 26 -6.89 -7.15 -7.91
N VAL A 27 -7.00 -6.83 -6.63
CA VAL A 27 -7.95 -7.42 -5.69
C VAL A 27 -8.85 -6.36 -5.05
N GLY A 28 -9.96 -6.78 -4.44
CA GLY A 28 -10.79 -5.87 -3.64
C GLY A 28 -10.09 -5.42 -2.35
N GLU A 29 -10.49 -4.26 -1.83
CA GLU A 29 -9.88 -3.63 -0.64
C GLU A 29 -9.86 -4.53 0.60
N LEU A 30 -10.89 -5.37 0.82
CA LEU A 30 -10.89 -6.34 1.92
C LEU A 30 -9.75 -7.37 1.80
N ASN A 31 -9.50 -7.87 0.59
CA ASN A 31 -8.42 -8.82 0.36
C ASN A 31 -7.06 -8.13 0.45
N ALA A 32 -6.96 -6.89 -0.04
CA ALA A 32 -5.75 -6.08 0.07
C ALA A 32 -5.39 -5.78 1.52
N ALA A 33 -6.37 -5.44 2.36
CA ALA A 33 -6.16 -5.21 3.78
C ALA A 33 -5.66 -6.47 4.50
N LEU A 34 -6.26 -7.63 4.22
CA LEU A 34 -5.79 -8.90 4.77
C LEU A 34 -4.38 -9.27 4.31
N LEU A 35 -4.06 -9.03 3.04
CA LEU A 35 -2.73 -9.26 2.49
C LEU A 35 -1.71 -8.32 3.13
N GLY A 36 -2.04 -7.03 3.20
CA GLY A 36 -1.19 -6.01 3.80
C GLY A 36 -0.91 -6.29 5.28
N GLU A 37 -1.94 -6.59 6.06
CA GLU A 37 -1.79 -7.01 7.46
C GLU A 37 -0.89 -8.24 7.57
N TYR A 38 -1.12 -9.28 6.77
CA TYR A 38 -0.24 -10.45 6.73
C TYR A 38 1.22 -10.07 6.41
N LEU A 39 1.44 -9.20 5.43
CA LEU A 39 2.77 -8.72 5.07
C LEU A 39 3.44 -7.96 6.22
N MET A 40 2.70 -7.22 7.04
CA MET A 40 3.28 -6.52 8.19
C MET A 40 3.84 -7.48 9.26
N HIS A 41 3.40 -8.74 9.29
CA HIS A 41 3.87 -9.75 10.27
C HIS A 41 4.93 -10.70 9.75
N VAL A 42 5.31 -10.62 8.46
CA VAL A 42 6.35 -11.48 7.89
C VAL A 42 7.65 -10.71 7.66
N HIS A 43 8.77 -11.43 7.72
CA HIS A 43 10.09 -10.85 7.50
C HIS A 43 10.17 -10.19 6.11
N HIS A 44 10.64 -8.94 6.05
CA HIS A 44 10.66 -8.09 4.85
C HIS A 44 9.29 -7.78 4.21
N GLY A 45 8.15 -8.09 4.84
CA GLY A 45 6.87 -7.84 4.20
C GLY A 45 6.52 -6.34 4.08
N ALA A 46 6.95 -5.51 5.04
CA ALA A 46 6.85 -4.05 4.90
C ALA A 46 7.67 -3.53 3.69
N HIS A 47 8.85 -4.09 3.45
CA HIS A 47 9.64 -3.80 2.25
C HIS A 47 8.90 -4.22 0.98
N ARG A 48 8.22 -5.38 0.99
CA ARG A 48 7.42 -5.83 -0.16
C ARG A 48 6.30 -4.85 -0.50
N VAL A 49 5.58 -4.31 0.49
CA VAL A 49 4.55 -3.27 0.26
C VAL A 49 5.17 -1.99 -0.31
N ASN A 50 6.34 -1.59 0.17
CA ASN A 50 7.08 -0.46 -0.40
C ASN A 50 7.41 -0.68 -1.89
N GLU A 51 7.88 -1.88 -2.26
CA GLU A 51 8.15 -2.23 -3.65
C GLU A 51 6.90 -2.14 -4.53
N MET A 52 5.77 -2.68 -4.07
CA MET A 52 4.48 -2.62 -4.79
C MET A 52 4.13 -1.17 -5.15
N ILE A 53 4.12 -0.28 -4.16
CA ILE A 53 3.80 1.14 -4.36
C ILE A 53 4.82 1.81 -5.31
N CYS A 54 6.11 1.46 -5.20
CA CYS A 54 7.15 2.00 -6.08
C CYS A 54 7.04 1.49 -7.54
N GLU A 55 6.59 0.26 -7.74
CA GLU A 55 6.28 -0.30 -9.06
C GLU A 55 5.13 0.45 -9.70
N ASP A 56 4.06 0.72 -8.97
CA ASP A 56 2.89 1.43 -9.50
C ASP A 56 3.19 2.90 -9.81
N ILE A 57 3.99 3.57 -8.98
CA ILE A 57 4.47 4.93 -9.28
C ILE A 57 5.25 4.92 -10.61
N ARG A 58 6.16 3.96 -10.79
CA ARG A 58 6.93 3.84 -12.04
C ARG A 58 6.03 3.56 -13.24
N ALA A 59 5.03 2.69 -13.07
CA ALA A 59 4.06 2.35 -14.11
C ALA A 59 3.20 3.57 -14.50
N ALA A 60 2.68 4.31 -13.52
CA ALA A 60 1.88 5.52 -13.73
C ALA A 60 2.70 6.62 -14.43
N LEU A 61 3.96 6.82 -14.01
CA LEU A 61 4.87 7.75 -14.69
C LEU A 61 5.14 7.33 -16.14
N HIS A 62 5.31 6.03 -16.41
CA HIS A 62 5.52 5.53 -17.77
C HIS A 62 4.29 5.75 -18.67
N ARG A 63 3.09 5.66 -18.12
CA ARG A 63 1.82 5.96 -18.81
C ARG A 63 1.52 7.45 -18.94
N GLY A 64 2.30 8.32 -18.31
CA GLY A 64 2.06 9.78 -18.28
C GLY A 64 0.99 10.22 -17.27
N GLU A 65 0.57 9.33 -16.36
CA GLU A 65 -0.44 9.54 -15.33
C GLU A 65 0.16 10.26 -14.11
N THR A 66 0.67 11.46 -14.33
CA THR A 66 1.41 12.22 -13.30
C THR A 66 0.57 12.57 -12.06
N GLY A 67 -0.75 12.71 -12.20
CA GLY A 67 -1.67 12.89 -11.08
C GLY A 67 -1.71 11.66 -10.17
N HIS A 68 -1.92 10.49 -10.77
CA HIS A 68 -1.94 9.21 -10.05
C HIS A 68 -0.60 8.90 -9.38
N ALA A 69 0.51 9.11 -10.09
CA ALA A 69 1.85 8.96 -9.53
C ALA A 69 2.07 9.83 -8.28
N ARG A 70 1.48 11.03 -8.23
CA ARG A 70 1.56 11.94 -7.08
C ARG A 70 0.73 11.44 -5.90
N GLU A 71 -0.44 10.86 -6.15
CA GLU A 71 -1.30 10.24 -5.14
C GLU A 71 -0.57 9.05 -4.50
N LEU A 72 -0.06 8.13 -5.32
CA LEU A 72 0.75 7.00 -4.85
C LEU A 72 2.01 7.44 -4.10
N PHE A 73 2.68 8.51 -4.53
CA PHE A 73 3.83 9.05 -3.81
C PHE A 73 3.46 9.61 -2.43
N ALA A 74 2.27 10.21 -2.29
CA ALA A 74 1.78 10.66 -0.99
C ALA A 74 1.52 9.48 -0.05
N VAL A 75 0.92 8.40 -0.57
CA VAL A 75 0.74 7.13 0.14
C VAL A 75 2.08 6.54 0.58
N LEU A 76 3.04 6.44 -0.35
CA LEU A 76 4.39 5.93 -0.06
C LEU A 76 5.08 6.71 1.07
N ARG A 77 4.91 8.05 1.08
CA ARG A 77 5.52 8.91 2.10
C ARG A 77 4.95 8.62 3.48
N THR A 78 3.62 8.44 3.58
CA THR A 78 2.96 8.04 4.83
C THR A 78 3.45 6.67 5.27
N PHE A 79 3.44 5.69 4.36
CA PHE A 79 3.86 4.32 4.65
C PHE A 79 5.30 4.23 5.19
N ILE A 80 6.26 4.95 4.59
CA ILE A 80 7.64 4.99 5.08
C ILE A 80 7.78 5.71 6.43
N ALA A 81 6.93 6.70 6.70
CA ALA A 81 6.94 7.39 7.98
C ALA A 81 6.46 6.47 9.12
N ASP A 82 5.46 5.65 8.84
CA ASP A 82 4.87 4.71 9.80
C ASP A 82 5.67 3.40 9.89
N HIS A 83 6.32 2.99 8.80
CA HIS A 83 7.13 1.77 8.67
C HIS A 83 8.54 2.05 8.11
N PRO A 84 9.44 2.67 8.89
CA PRO A 84 10.78 3.05 8.43
C PRO A 84 11.65 1.85 8.00
N GLU A 85 11.37 0.65 8.52
CA GLU A 85 11.99 -0.61 8.10
C GLU A 85 11.71 -0.97 6.64
N ALA A 86 10.60 -0.49 6.07
CA ALA A 86 10.24 -0.76 4.68
C ALA A 86 11.23 -0.16 3.67
N ALA A 87 11.91 0.93 4.05
CA ALA A 87 12.96 1.56 3.23
C ALA A 87 14.29 0.79 3.26
N ARG A 88 14.44 -0.18 4.16
CA ARG A 88 15.68 -0.93 4.41
C ARG A 88 15.43 -2.42 4.16
N GLY A 89 15.16 -2.76 2.90
CA GLY A 89 15.15 -4.14 2.40
C GLY A 89 16.54 -4.75 2.36
#